data_AF-A0A6M1UBD6-F1
#
_entry.id   AF-A0A6M1UBD6-F1
#
_cell.length_a   1.000
_cell.length_b   1.000
_cell.length_c   1.000
_cell.angle_alpha   90.00
_cell.angle_beta   90.00
_cell.angle_gamma   90.00
#
_symmetry.space_group_name_H-M   'P 1'
#
loop_
_entity.id
_entity.type
_entity.pdbx_description
1 polymer ?
#
loop_
_entity_poly.entity_id
_entity_poly.type
_entity_poly.pdbx_seq_one_letter_code
_entity_poly.pdbx_strand_id
1 'polypeptide(L)'
;RQRHDLYAKYHDYDSEISDLLGECGMKRVRIPSGPDGKKFFNAVSFHGMSNSSTSVENQLVNIWTALETITPESYSGSTISNVTQGVLPFIGLNYMARLTRCLLGDVLRWNRKFAFKSIKSAACGDGDNLLQQFYCLLTLDANEPLVEVLFAEMKDFHLLRHRTFSFLKTLRSRAKTLKAIEDHERRVSWQIHRIYRTRNLIVHRGQVPSYTKTLVVNAHDYFDQVFELTCALGGGDQHYDTYEDIFRYMEMRYSKYKEDLSVSEAITATDARVVLWTPPQDIDRKIILPT
;
A
#
# COMPACT_ATOMS: atom_id res chain seq x y z
N ARG A 1 4.73 -24.95 -37.50
CA ARG A 1 4.55 -25.81 -36.30
C ARG A 1 5.09 -25.11 -35.03
N GLN A 2 6.30 -24.53 -35.02
CA GLN A 2 6.82 -23.77 -33.86
C GLN A 2 6.03 -22.53 -33.37
N ARG A 3 5.21 -21.87 -34.21
CA ARG A 3 4.38 -20.72 -33.76
C ARG A 3 3.11 -21.13 -32.99
N HIS A 4 2.58 -22.33 -33.21
CA HIS A 4 1.41 -22.82 -32.47
C HIS A 4 1.79 -23.28 -31.06
N ASP A 5 3.01 -23.81 -30.88
CA ASP A 5 3.50 -24.28 -29.57
C ASP A 5 3.82 -23.13 -28.60
N LEU A 6 4.22 -21.94 -29.09
CA LEU A 6 4.39 -20.75 -28.23
C LEU A 6 3.04 -20.22 -27.72
N TYR A 7 2.03 -20.16 -28.58
CA TYR A 7 0.68 -19.70 -28.20
C TYR A 7 -0.01 -20.66 -27.22
N ALA A 8 0.19 -21.97 -27.38
CA ALA A 8 -0.30 -22.96 -26.42
C ALA A 8 0.37 -22.80 -25.04
N LYS A 9 1.67 -22.48 -25.02
CA LYS A 9 2.39 -22.20 -23.76
C LYS A 9 1.88 -20.93 -23.06
N TYR A 10 1.58 -19.87 -23.79
CA TYR A 10 1.00 -18.64 -23.21
C TYR A 10 -0.38 -18.87 -22.61
N HIS A 11 -1.22 -19.73 -23.22
CA HIS A 11 -2.55 -20.05 -22.69
C HIS A 11 -2.52 -20.88 -21.40
N ASP A 12 -1.56 -21.79 -21.24
CA ASP A 12 -1.38 -22.53 -19.97
C ASP A 12 -0.91 -21.59 -18.85
N TYR A 13 0.01 -20.66 -19.16
CA TYR A 13 0.44 -19.61 -18.24
C TYR A 13 -0.75 -18.75 -17.78
N ASP A 14 -1.61 -18.30 -18.69
CA ASP A 14 -2.79 -17.48 -18.35
C ASP A 14 -3.74 -18.16 -17.36
N SER A 15 -3.82 -19.50 -17.36
CA SER A 15 -4.64 -20.26 -16.41
C SER A 15 -4.03 -20.34 -15.01
N GLU A 16 -2.73 -20.67 -14.89
CA GLU A 16 -2.01 -20.68 -13.62
C GLU A 16 -1.89 -19.26 -13.02
N ILE A 17 -1.77 -18.24 -13.89
CA ILE A 17 -1.75 -16.83 -13.51
C ILE A 17 -3.14 -16.37 -13.05
N SER A 18 -4.22 -16.81 -13.70
CA SER A 18 -5.58 -16.54 -13.23
C SER A 18 -5.81 -17.13 -11.83
N ASP A 19 -5.24 -18.29 -11.54
CA ASP A 19 -5.34 -18.93 -10.22
C ASP A 19 -4.48 -18.19 -9.18
N LEU A 20 -3.22 -17.85 -9.49
CA LEU A 20 -2.33 -17.04 -8.61
C LEU A 20 -2.86 -15.63 -8.34
N LEU A 21 -3.41 -14.96 -9.35
CA LEU A 21 -4.04 -13.64 -9.21
C LEU A 21 -5.41 -13.72 -8.53
N GLY A 22 -6.10 -14.86 -8.69
CA GLY A 22 -7.32 -15.21 -7.97
C GLY A 22 -7.09 -15.41 -6.48
N GLU A 23 -6.00 -16.10 -6.09
CA GLU A 23 -5.54 -16.23 -4.71
C GLU A 23 -5.16 -14.87 -4.10
N CYS A 24 -4.60 -13.95 -4.90
CA CYS A 24 -4.34 -12.56 -4.53
C CYS A 24 -5.57 -11.63 -4.61
N GLY A 25 -6.76 -12.14 -4.95
CA GLY A 25 -8.01 -11.37 -4.93
C GLY A 25 -8.17 -10.30 -6.02
N MET A 26 -7.38 -10.32 -7.10
CA MET A 26 -7.43 -9.30 -8.15
C MET A 26 -8.32 -9.73 -9.33
N LYS A 27 -9.50 -9.10 -9.49
CA LYS A 27 -10.53 -9.53 -10.46
C LYS A 27 -10.33 -9.06 -11.91
N ARG A 28 -9.43 -8.12 -12.18
CA ARG A 28 -9.07 -7.65 -13.54
C ARG A 28 -7.65 -7.06 -13.51
N VAL A 29 -6.65 -7.86 -13.86
CA VAL A 29 -5.27 -7.38 -14.01
C VAL A 29 -4.98 -7.36 -15.51
N ARG A 30 -4.77 -6.17 -16.09
CA ARG A 30 -4.05 -6.09 -17.37
C ARG A 30 -2.57 -5.99 -17.06
N ILE A 31 -1.82 -6.89 -17.67
CA ILE A 31 -0.37 -7.00 -17.50
C ILE A 31 0.29 -5.87 -18.31
N PRO A 32 1.35 -5.22 -17.80
CA PRO A 32 2.16 -4.29 -18.58
C PRO A 32 2.56 -4.91 -19.92
N SER A 33 2.36 -4.18 -21.01
CA SER A 33 2.66 -4.68 -22.36
C SER A 33 4.13 -4.41 -22.75
N GLY A 34 4.65 -5.09 -23.77
CA GLY A 34 6.03 -4.86 -24.24
C GLY A 34 7.13 -5.40 -23.30
N PRO A 35 8.27 -4.69 -23.14
CA PRO A 35 9.46 -5.21 -22.44
C PRO A 35 9.23 -5.48 -20.94
N ASP A 36 8.29 -4.78 -20.32
CA ASP A 36 7.99 -4.93 -18.89
C ASP A 36 7.06 -6.12 -18.59
N GLY A 37 6.38 -6.68 -19.60
CA GLY A 37 5.57 -7.90 -19.40
C GLY A 37 6.42 -9.08 -18.91
N LYS A 38 7.64 -9.24 -19.43
CA LYS A 38 8.59 -10.24 -18.92
C LYS A 38 9.04 -9.92 -17.48
N LYS A 39 9.28 -8.64 -17.18
CA LYS A 39 9.67 -8.22 -15.83
C LYS A 39 8.55 -8.48 -14.82
N PHE A 40 7.29 -8.28 -15.21
CA PHE A 40 6.13 -8.60 -14.39
C PHE A 40 6.13 -10.07 -13.96
N PHE A 41 6.21 -10.99 -14.90
CA PHE A 41 6.24 -12.42 -14.57
C PHE A 41 7.47 -12.82 -13.77
N ASN A 42 8.62 -12.22 -14.07
CA ASN A 42 9.82 -12.44 -13.27
C ASN A 42 9.63 -11.95 -11.82
N ALA A 43 9.08 -10.75 -11.61
CA ALA A 43 8.84 -10.21 -10.27
C ALA A 43 7.87 -11.09 -9.48
N VAL A 44 6.77 -11.55 -10.10
CA VAL A 44 5.82 -12.50 -9.50
C VAL A 44 6.50 -13.83 -9.19
N SER A 45 7.32 -14.35 -10.10
CA SER A 45 8.07 -15.59 -9.90
C SER A 45 9.06 -15.48 -8.73
N PHE A 46 9.83 -14.39 -8.65
CA PHE A 46 10.72 -14.11 -7.52
C PHE A 46 9.95 -13.97 -6.20
N HIS A 47 8.81 -13.29 -6.22
CA HIS A 47 7.94 -13.18 -5.06
C HIS A 47 7.44 -14.57 -4.59
N GLY A 48 6.95 -15.40 -5.51
CA GLY A 48 6.49 -16.76 -5.22
C GLY A 48 7.61 -17.68 -4.72
N MET A 49 8.80 -17.60 -5.31
CA MET A 49 9.99 -18.32 -4.83
C MET A 49 10.44 -17.87 -3.45
N SER A 50 10.25 -16.58 -3.11
CA SER A 50 10.46 -16.11 -1.74
C SER A 50 9.46 -16.76 -0.79
N ASN A 51 8.16 -16.64 -1.08
CA ASN A 51 7.09 -17.12 -0.20
C ASN A 51 7.13 -18.65 0.03
N SER A 52 7.53 -19.42 -0.98
CA SER A 52 7.63 -20.89 -0.91
C SER A 52 8.94 -21.41 -0.30
N SER A 53 9.95 -20.54 -0.13
CA SER A 53 11.24 -20.97 0.40
C SER A 53 11.20 -21.23 1.90
N THR A 54 11.82 -22.32 2.34
CA THR A 54 12.00 -22.65 3.77
C THR A 54 13.22 -21.95 4.40
N SER A 55 14.11 -21.39 3.57
CA SER A 55 15.32 -20.68 4.00
C SER A 55 15.07 -19.18 4.02
N VAL A 56 15.31 -18.53 5.16
CA VAL A 56 15.11 -17.08 5.32
C VAL A 56 16.06 -16.25 4.46
N GLU A 57 17.21 -16.83 4.13
CA GLU A 57 18.21 -16.28 3.22
C GLU A 57 17.66 -16.18 1.82
N ASN A 58 17.11 -17.28 1.30
CA ASN A 58 16.49 -17.33 -0.01
C ASN A 58 15.22 -16.48 -0.07
N GLN A 59 14.43 -16.45 1.03
CA GLN A 59 13.32 -15.52 1.16
C GLN A 59 13.78 -14.08 0.92
N LEU A 60 14.81 -13.60 1.65
CA LEU A 60 15.28 -12.22 1.53
C LEU A 60 15.90 -11.92 0.16
N VAL A 61 16.70 -12.84 -0.38
CA VAL A 61 17.31 -12.66 -1.70
C VAL A 61 16.25 -12.56 -2.79
N ASN A 62 15.26 -13.47 -2.79
CA ASN A 62 14.23 -13.50 -3.82
C ASN A 62 13.27 -12.30 -3.72
N ILE A 63 12.84 -11.90 -2.52
CA ILE A 63 11.96 -10.73 -2.38
C ILE A 63 12.67 -9.42 -2.77
N TRP A 64 13.96 -9.31 -2.49
CA TRP A 64 14.77 -8.19 -2.98
C TRP A 64 14.83 -8.19 -4.50
N THR A 65 15.09 -9.34 -5.12
CA THR A 65 15.14 -9.45 -6.60
C THR A 65 13.80 -9.09 -7.23
N ALA A 66 12.68 -9.42 -6.58
CA ALA A 66 11.34 -9.00 -7.03
C ALA A 66 11.19 -7.47 -7.02
N LEU A 67 11.58 -6.80 -5.92
CA LEU A 67 11.60 -5.34 -5.80
C LEU A 67 12.50 -4.67 -6.84
N GLU A 68 13.69 -5.22 -7.07
CA GLU A 68 14.64 -4.75 -8.08
C GLU A 68 14.07 -4.90 -9.49
N THR A 69 13.38 -6.02 -9.77
CA THR A 69 12.81 -6.32 -11.09
C THR A 69 11.65 -5.40 -11.47
N ILE A 70 10.80 -5.03 -10.50
CA ILE A 70 9.64 -4.15 -10.74
C ILE A 70 10.05 -2.67 -10.80
N THR A 71 11.20 -2.29 -10.25
CA THR A 71 11.65 -0.90 -10.18
C THR A 71 12.43 -0.49 -11.44
N PRO A 72 12.07 0.61 -12.12
CA PRO A 72 12.83 1.12 -13.26
C PRO A 72 14.26 1.59 -12.92
N GLU A 73 15.17 1.47 -13.89
CA GLU A 73 16.56 1.93 -13.77
C GLU A 73 16.75 3.44 -14.00
N SER A 74 15.66 4.19 -14.23
CA SER A 74 15.68 5.61 -14.64
C SER A 74 16.15 6.58 -13.55
N TYR A 75 16.32 6.13 -12.31
CA TYR A 75 16.97 6.90 -11.26
C TYR A 75 18.49 6.82 -11.46
N SER A 76 19.19 7.96 -11.58
CA SER A 76 20.62 8.06 -11.89
C SER A 76 21.54 7.64 -10.74
N GLY A 77 21.41 6.39 -10.28
CA GLY A 77 22.06 5.90 -9.08
C GLY A 77 22.33 4.39 -9.08
N SER A 78 22.68 3.89 -7.90
CA SER A 78 22.85 2.46 -7.64
C SER A 78 21.50 1.74 -7.56
N THR A 79 21.49 0.41 -7.73
CA THR A 79 20.29 -0.43 -7.56
C THR A 79 19.48 -0.10 -6.29
N ILE A 80 20.17 0.07 -5.16
CA ILE A 80 19.51 0.45 -3.89
C ILE A 80 18.86 1.83 -3.97
N SER A 81 19.49 2.79 -4.65
CA SER A 81 18.94 4.12 -4.86
C SER A 81 17.66 4.04 -5.69
N ASN A 82 17.67 3.24 -6.76
CA ASN A 82 16.53 3.07 -7.65
C ASN A 82 15.35 2.46 -6.89
N VAL A 83 15.58 1.34 -6.19
CA VAL A 83 14.55 0.69 -5.35
C VAL A 83 14.05 1.64 -4.26
N THR A 84 14.93 2.36 -3.58
CA THR A 84 14.51 3.29 -2.52
C THR A 84 13.64 4.41 -3.07
N GLN A 85 14.10 5.12 -4.12
CA GLN A 85 13.36 6.25 -4.69
C GLN A 85 12.06 5.80 -5.37
N GLY A 86 12.07 4.65 -6.04
CA GLY A 86 10.90 4.11 -6.71
C GLY A 86 9.82 3.59 -5.75
N VAL A 87 10.20 2.97 -4.63
CA VAL A 87 9.23 2.40 -3.68
C VAL A 87 8.55 3.48 -2.83
N LEU A 88 9.27 4.51 -2.38
CA LEU A 88 8.76 5.47 -1.39
C LEU A 88 7.45 6.17 -1.79
N PRO A 89 7.23 6.62 -3.04
CA PRO A 89 5.97 7.25 -3.44
C PRO A 89 4.74 6.34 -3.26
N PHE A 90 4.88 5.04 -3.53
CA PHE A 90 3.81 4.05 -3.37
C PHE A 90 3.43 3.89 -1.90
N ILE A 91 4.44 3.72 -1.05
CA ILE A 91 4.25 3.53 0.39
C ILE A 91 3.69 4.80 1.03
N GLY A 92 4.23 5.97 0.67
CA GLY A 92 3.80 7.26 1.18
C GLY A 92 2.35 7.59 0.84
N LEU A 93 1.93 7.41 -0.42
CA LEU A 93 0.54 7.65 -0.86
C LEU A 93 -0.46 6.72 -0.16
N ASN A 94 -0.11 5.46 0.08
CA ASN A 94 -1.02 4.50 0.69
C ASN A 94 -1.06 4.58 2.23
N TYR A 95 -0.08 5.23 2.87
CA TYR A 95 0.13 5.18 4.32
C TYR A 95 -1.10 5.59 5.14
N MET A 96 -1.64 6.78 4.89
CA MET A 96 -2.77 7.31 5.66
C MET A 96 -4.05 6.50 5.42
N ALA A 97 -4.28 6.07 4.18
CA ALA A 97 -5.41 5.24 3.84
C ALA A 97 -5.33 3.86 4.52
N ARG A 98 -4.15 3.22 4.55
CA ARG A 98 -3.94 1.95 5.26
C ARG A 98 -4.18 2.08 6.76
N LEU A 99 -3.59 3.09 7.41
CA LEU A 99 -3.81 3.32 8.84
C LEU A 99 -5.29 3.55 9.17
N THR A 100 -5.97 4.32 8.34
CA THR A 100 -7.41 4.59 8.51
C THR A 100 -8.24 3.32 8.33
N ARG A 101 -7.93 2.48 7.33
CA ARG A 101 -8.62 1.19 7.12
C ARG A 101 -8.40 0.23 8.29
N CYS A 102 -7.17 0.14 8.79
CA CYS A 102 -6.85 -0.69 9.96
C CYS A 102 -7.65 -0.23 11.19
N LEU A 103 -7.65 1.07 11.47
CA LEU A 103 -8.40 1.61 12.61
C LEU A 103 -9.92 1.43 12.43
N LEU A 104 -10.45 1.67 11.23
CA LEU A 104 -11.85 1.40 10.91
C LEU A 104 -12.20 -0.07 11.17
N GLY A 105 -11.37 -1.00 10.72
CA GLY A 105 -11.53 -2.42 10.98
C GLY A 105 -11.53 -2.74 12.47
N ASP A 106 -10.65 -2.13 13.25
CA ASP A 106 -10.62 -2.30 14.72
C ASP A 106 -11.89 -1.78 15.39
N VAL A 107 -12.36 -0.59 15.00
CA VAL A 107 -13.58 0.03 15.54
C VAL A 107 -14.82 -0.78 15.17
N LEU A 108 -14.90 -1.29 13.94
CA LEU A 108 -15.99 -2.16 13.49
C LEU A 108 -15.96 -3.54 14.18
N ARG A 109 -14.79 -4.12 14.41
CA ARG A 109 -14.65 -5.39 15.15
C ARG A 109 -15.03 -5.26 16.62
N TRP A 110 -14.70 -4.12 17.23
CA TRP A 110 -15.04 -3.82 18.61
C TRP A 110 -16.57 -3.73 18.83
N ASN A 111 -17.27 -2.92 18.04
CA ASN A 111 -18.73 -2.83 18.12
C ASN A 111 -19.35 -2.43 16.77
N ARG A 112 -19.60 -3.42 15.92
CA ARG A 112 -20.05 -3.21 14.52
C ARG A 112 -21.31 -2.36 14.40
N LYS A 113 -22.35 -2.66 15.18
CA LYS A 113 -23.66 -1.98 15.06
C LYS A 113 -23.55 -0.52 15.49
N PHE A 114 -22.91 -0.27 16.62
CA PHE A 114 -22.72 1.09 17.11
C PHE A 114 -21.80 1.89 16.19
N ALA A 115 -20.61 1.35 15.86
CA ALA A 115 -19.64 2.01 15.00
C ALA A 115 -20.23 2.37 13.63
N PHE A 116 -20.90 1.43 12.98
CA PHE A 116 -21.51 1.67 11.67
C PHE A 116 -22.57 2.77 11.73
N LYS A 117 -23.41 2.78 12.77
CA LYS A 117 -24.39 3.85 13.00
C LYS A 117 -23.70 5.20 13.18
N SER A 118 -22.70 5.29 14.05
CA SER A 118 -21.96 6.55 14.29
C SER A 118 -21.27 7.08 13.03
N ILE A 119 -20.69 6.20 12.22
CA ILE A 119 -20.06 6.58 10.94
C ILE A 119 -21.11 7.07 9.94
N LYS A 120 -22.25 6.40 9.82
CA LYS A 120 -23.32 6.80 8.89
C LYS A 120 -24.06 8.07 9.32
N SER A 121 -23.99 8.44 10.60
CA SER A 121 -24.56 9.69 11.12
C SER A 121 -23.60 10.88 11.02
N ALA A 122 -22.35 10.68 10.62
CA ALA A 122 -21.38 11.77 10.51
C ALA A 122 -21.74 12.73 9.37
N ALA A 123 -21.61 14.03 9.61
CA ALA A 123 -21.61 15.03 8.56
C ALA A 123 -20.43 14.76 7.62
N CYS A 124 -20.70 14.44 6.36
CA CYS A 124 -19.72 14.13 5.32
C CYS A 124 -20.32 14.44 3.93
N GLY A 125 -19.53 14.38 2.86
CA GLY A 125 -20.00 14.69 1.52
C GLY A 125 -20.89 13.60 0.91
N ASP A 126 -21.75 13.99 -0.03
CA ASP A 126 -22.54 13.03 -0.80
C ASP A 126 -21.63 12.12 -1.64
N GLY A 127 -21.94 10.82 -1.65
CA GLY A 127 -21.19 9.80 -2.39
C GLY A 127 -19.92 9.30 -1.69
N ASP A 128 -19.62 9.76 -0.47
CA ASP A 128 -18.44 9.29 0.27
C ASP A 128 -18.61 7.85 0.77
N ASN A 129 -17.56 7.05 0.60
CA ASN A 129 -17.54 5.65 1.05
C ASN A 129 -17.33 5.56 2.58
N LEU A 130 -17.48 4.36 3.15
CA LEU A 130 -17.41 4.16 4.61
C LEU A 130 -16.08 4.63 5.22
N LEU A 131 -14.96 4.52 4.47
CA LEU A 131 -13.64 4.96 4.93
C LEU A 131 -13.57 6.49 5.01
N GLN A 132 -14.09 7.18 3.99
CA GLN A 132 -14.18 8.64 3.95
C GLN A 132 -15.14 9.17 5.02
N GLN A 133 -16.28 8.50 5.23
CA GLN A 133 -17.21 8.81 6.32
C GLN A 133 -16.57 8.64 7.70
N PHE A 134 -15.75 7.61 7.89
CA PHE A 134 -15.01 7.43 9.13
C PHE A 134 -13.95 8.52 9.35
N TYR A 135 -13.27 8.95 8.29
CA TYR A 135 -12.38 10.12 8.34
C TYR A 135 -13.17 11.37 8.75
N CYS A 136 -14.27 11.69 8.05
CA CYS A 136 -15.16 12.81 8.35
C CYS A 136 -15.61 12.81 9.82
N LEU A 137 -16.06 11.65 10.33
CA LEU A 137 -16.45 11.48 11.73
C LEU A 137 -15.34 11.95 12.68
N LEU A 138 -14.09 11.56 12.43
CA LEU A 138 -12.98 11.88 13.31
C LEU A 138 -12.47 13.31 13.15
N THR A 139 -12.56 13.91 11.96
CA THR A 139 -11.81 15.14 11.64
C THR A 139 -12.62 16.41 11.58
N LEU A 140 -13.92 16.34 11.29
CA LEU A 140 -14.75 17.55 11.15
C LEU A 140 -15.31 17.99 12.49
N ASP A 141 -15.18 19.27 12.80
CA ASP A 141 -15.66 19.86 14.05
C ASP A 141 -17.18 19.67 14.25
N ALA A 142 -17.95 19.65 13.16
CA ALA A 142 -19.39 19.36 13.17
C ALA A 142 -19.74 17.99 13.78
N ASN A 143 -18.78 17.06 13.81
CA ASN A 143 -18.95 15.71 14.34
C ASN A 143 -18.45 15.55 15.79
N GLU A 144 -18.00 16.63 16.46
CA GLU A 144 -17.46 16.54 17.83
C GLU A 144 -18.41 15.81 18.82
N PRO A 145 -19.73 16.08 18.85
CA PRO A 145 -20.63 15.34 19.73
C PRO A 145 -20.66 13.83 19.44
N LEU A 146 -20.55 13.42 18.17
CA LEU A 146 -20.50 12.01 17.80
C LEU A 146 -19.17 11.36 18.21
N VAL A 147 -18.07 12.10 18.14
CA VAL A 147 -16.75 11.66 18.59
C VAL A 147 -16.72 11.47 20.11
N GLU A 148 -17.31 12.38 20.88
CA GLU A 148 -17.44 12.25 22.32
C GLU A 148 -18.22 10.99 22.72
N VAL A 149 -19.37 10.75 22.07
CA VAL A 149 -20.17 9.54 22.29
C VAL A 149 -19.39 8.29 21.89
N LEU A 150 -18.65 8.31 20.77
CA LEU A 150 -17.77 7.20 20.36
C LEU A 150 -16.74 6.87 21.44
N PHE A 151 -16.06 7.87 21.99
CA PHE A 151 -15.04 7.66 23.04
C PHE A 151 -15.65 7.25 24.39
N ALA A 152 -16.83 7.74 24.73
CA ALA A 152 -17.56 7.33 25.94
C ALA A 152 -17.95 5.85 25.87
N GLU A 153 -18.45 5.39 24.73
CA GLU A 153 -18.85 3.99 24.54
C GLU A 153 -17.66 3.02 24.53
N MET A 154 -16.47 3.47 24.14
CA MET A 154 -15.26 2.63 24.20
C MET A 154 -14.90 2.16 25.62
N LYS A 155 -15.40 2.80 26.69
CA LYS A 155 -15.24 2.35 28.09
C LYS A 155 -13.82 1.84 28.40
N ASP A 156 -13.69 0.56 28.72
CA ASP A 156 -12.46 -0.13 29.14
C ASP A 156 -11.60 -0.63 27.98
N PHE A 157 -11.98 -0.38 26.72
CA PHE A 157 -11.15 -0.67 25.55
C PHE A 157 -10.04 0.39 25.39
N HIS A 158 -9.20 0.54 26.42
CA HIS A 158 -8.21 1.61 26.54
C HIS A 158 -7.23 1.66 25.37
N LEU A 159 -6.80 0.50 24.85
CA LEU A 159 -5.89 0.45 23.70
C LEU A 159 -6.54 0.98 22.41
N LEU A 160 -7.80 0.59 22.14
CA LEU A 160 -8.55 1.12 21.00
C LEU A 160 -8.80 2.61 21.19
N ARG A 161 -9.23 3.03 22.39
CA ARG A 161 -9.47 4.42 22.75
C ARG A 161 -8.23 5.28 22.52
N HIS A 162 -7.09 4.85 23.03
CA HIS A 162 -5.83 5.55 22.87
C HIS A 162 -5.43 5.63 21.38
N ARG A 163 -5.50 4.51 20.64
CA ARG A 163 -5.17 4.47 19.21
C ARG A 163 -6.06 5.41 18.38
N THR A 164 -7.38 5.39 18.61
CA THR A 164 -8.34 6.28 17.93
C THR A 164 -8.03 7.75 18.24
N PHE A 165 -7.72 8.08 19.50
CA PHE A 165 -7.39 9.44 19.91
C PHE A 165 -6.07 9.94 19.31
N SER A 166 -5.01 9.12 19.33
CA SER A 166 -3.73 9.45 18.70
C SER A 166 -3.92 9.68 17.19
N PHE A 167 -4.72 8.83 16.54
CA PHE A 167 -4.96 8.95 15.10
C PHE A 167 -5.78 10.18 14.75
N LEU A 168 -6.85 10.46 15.49
CA LEU A 168 -7.64 11.69 15.38
C LEU A 168 -6.75 12.93 15.51
N LYS A 169 -5.84 12.98 16.49
CA LYS A 169 -4.90 14.10 16.67
C LYS A 169 -3.99 14.33 15.47
N THR A 170 -3.60 13.25 14.80
CA THR A 170 -2.79 13.32 13.58
C THR A 170 -3.64 13.83 12.42
N LEU A 171 -4.83 13.26 12.20
CA LEU A 171 -5.70 13.62 11.08
C LEU A 171 -6.28 15.03 11.18
N ARG A 172 -6.54 15.54 12.40
CA ARG A 172 -7.03 16.91 12.64
C ARG A 172 -5.98 18.00 12.39
N SER A 173 -4.84 17.67 11.81
CA SER A 173 -3.83 18.65 11.43
C SER A 173 -3.09 18.16 10.19
N ARG A 174 -3.24 18.88 9.08
CA ARG A 174 -2.52 18.58 7.83
C ARG A 174 -1.00 18.55 8.05
N ALA A 175 -0.46 19.50 8.82
CA ALA A 175 0.96 19.51 9.20
C ALA A 175 1.40 18.25 9.97
N LYS A 176 0.59 17.76 10.94
CA LYS A 176 0.91 16.51 11.64
C LYS A 176 0.77 15.29 10.74
N THR A 177 -0.21 15.30 9.84
CA THR A 177 -0.42 14.25 8.85
C THR A 177 0.78 14.16 7.90
N LEU A 178 1.21 15.28 7.32
CA LEU A 178 2.40 15.36 6.48
C LEU A 178 3.65 14.89 7.24
N LYS A 179 3.85 15.39 8.46
CA LYS A 179 4.98 14.94 9.30
C LYS A 179 4.95 13.43 9.57
N ALA A 180 3.78 12.85 9.82
CA ALA A 180 3.65 11.41 10.05
C ALA A 180 4.03 10.59 8.80
N ILE A 181 3.72 11.11 7.61
CA ILE A 181 4.08 10.52 6.32
C ILE A 181 5.59 10.63 6.09
N GLU A 182 6.20 11.80 6.29
CA GLU A 182 7.65 12.01 6.15
C GLU A 182 8.45 11.14 7.14
N ASP A 183 7.98 11.05 8.39
CA ASP A 183 8.59 10.18 9.39
C ASP A 183 8.48 8.71 9.00
N HIS A 184 7.37 8.30 8.35
CA HIS A 184 7.22 6.94 7.82
C HIS A 184 8.13 6.69 6.63
N GLU A 185 8.19 7.61 5.67
CA GLU A 185 9.06 7.58 4.49
C GLU A 185 10.52 7.36 4.90
N ARG A 186 11.00 8.14 5.88
CA ARG A 186 12.34 8.00 6.44
C ARG A 186 12.59 6.62 7.06
N ARG A 187 11.63 6.08 7.82
CA ARG A 187 11.74 4.74 8.40
C ARG A 187 11.80 3.66 7.33
N VAL A 188 10.98 3.77 6.29
CA VAL A 188 10.95 2.82 5.15
C VAL A 188 12.27 2.89 4.38
N SER A 189 12.78 4.08 4.10
CA SER A 189 14.09 4.27 3.46
C SER A 189 15.20 3.57 4.26
N TRP A 190 15.27 3.78 5.58
CA TRP A 190 16.23 3.08 6.43
C TRP A 190 16.06 1.56 6.42
N GLN A 191 14.83 1.06 6.34
CA GLN A 191 14.56 -0.38 6.26
C GLN A 191 14.99 -0.97 4.91
N ILE A 192 14.73 -0.29 3.80
CA ILE A 192 15.23 -0.70 2.47
C ILE A 192 16.76 -0.80 2.48
N HIS A 193 17.46 0.17 3.10
CA HIS A 193 18.91 0.11 3.27
C HIS A 193 19.38 -1.04 4.18
N ARG A 194 18.58 -1.45 5.18
CA ARG A 194 18.88 -2.63 6.00
C ARG A 194 18.66 -3.92 5.23
N ILE A 195 17.58 -4.01 4.43
CA ILE A 195 17.29 -5.14 3.54
C ILE A 195 18.45 -5.33 2.56
N TYR A 196 18.83 -4.28 1.82
CA TYR A 196 19.93 -4.33 0.86
C TYR A 196 21.26 -4.80 1.48
N ARG A 197 21.66 -4.19 2.61
CA ARG A 197 22.90 -4.58 3.29
C ARG A 197 22.86 -6.02 3.78
N THR A 198 21.72 -6.47 4.29
CA THR A 198 21.55 -7.85 4.77
C THR A 198 21.60 -8.84 3.61
N ARG A 199 20.92 -8.54 2.49
CA ARG A 199 21.01 -9.31 1.24
C ARG A 199 22.45 -9.43 0.76
N ASN A 200 23.23 -8.35 0.81
CA ASN A 200 24.65 -8.37 0.44
C ASN A 200 25.51 -9.21 1.40
N LEU A 201 25.23 -9.20 2.71
CA LEU A 201 25.92 -10.07 3.67
C LEU A 201 25.65 -11.55 3.38
N ILE A 202 24.41 -11.88 3.06
CA ILE A 202 24.01 -13.25 2.71
C ILE A 202 24.72 -13.70 1.43
N VAL A 203 24.60 -12.93 0.35
CA VAL A 203 25.13 -13.30 -0.97
C VAL A 203 26.66 -13.31 -1.00
N HIS A 204 27.32 -12.32 -0.38
CA HIS A 204 28.78 -12.17 -0.51
C HIS A 204 29.58 -12.78 0.64
N ARG A 205 28.95 -13.05 1.78
CA ARG A 205 29.65 -13.56 2.97
C ARG A 205 28.99 -14.81 3.58
N GLY A 206 27.87 -15.27 3.05
CA GLY A 206 27.10 -16.37 3.64
C GLY A 206 26.60 -16.09 5.05
N GLN A 207 26.54 -14.80 5.45
CA GLN A 207 26.19 -14.39 6.82
C GLN A 207 24.72 -14.02 6.91
N VAL A 208 24.04 -14.59 7.90
CA VAL A 208 22.59 -14.47 8.08
C VAL A 208 22.30 -13.87 9.45
N PRO A 209 22.03 -12.56 9.55
CA PRO A 209 21.68 -11.93 10.81
C PRO A 209 20.38 -12.50 11.41
N SER A 210 20.28 -12.52 12.74
CA SER A 210 19.10 -13.07 13.44
C SER A 210 17.80 -12.32 13.15
N TYR A 211 17.88 -11.03 12.76
CA TYR A 211 16.74 -10.19 12.42
C TYR A 211 16.27 -10.32 10.96
N THR A 212 16.89 -11.18 10.14
CA THR A 212 16.58 -11.34 8.70
C THR A 212 15.10 -11.62 8.47
N LYS A 213 14.47 -12.45 9.31
CA LYS A 213 13.03 -12.76 9.20
C LYS A 213 12.14 -11.52 9.26
N THR A 214 12.46 -10.55 10.12
CA THR A 214 11.72 -9.29 10.19
C THR A 214 11.92 -8.45 8.93
N LEU A 215 13.11 -8.49 8.32
CA LEU A 215 13.38 -7.79 7.07
C LEU A 215 12.61 -8.41 5.89
N VAL A 216 12.49 -9.73 5.85
CA VAL A 216 11.66 -10.44 4.87
C VAL A 216 10.21 -9.95 4.93
N VAL A 217 9.61 -9.93 6.12
CA VAL A 217 8.21 -9.46 6.28
C VAL A 217 8.03 -8.02 5.81
N ASN A 218 8.96 -7.13 6.14
CA ASN A 218 8.91 -5.74 5.66
C ASN A 218 9.07 -5.67 4.14
N ALA A 219 9.97 -6.47 3.55
CA ALA A 219 10.21 -6.48 2.11
C ALA A 219 8.98 -6.97 1.34
N HIS A 220 8.25 -7.97 1.86
CA HIS A 220 6.97 -8.39 1.31
C HIS A 220 5.93 -7.27 1.40
N ASP A 221 5.76 -6.63 2.56
CA ASP A 221 4.81 -5.50 2.70
C ASP A 221 5.11 -4.38 1.69
N TYR A 222 6.38 -4.08 1.44
CA TYR A 222 6.77 -3.07 0.46
C TYR A 222 6.51 -3.52 -0.98
N PHE A 223 6.85 -4.77 -1.31
CA PHE A 223 6.60 -5.33 -2.63
C PHE A 223 5.10 -5.38 -2.94
N ASP A 224 4.28 -5.88 -2.02
CA ASP A 224 2.83 -6.01 -2.19
C ASP A 224 2.20 -4.64 -2.45
N GLN A 225 2.59 -3.60 -1.71
CA GLN A 225 2.07 -2.25 -1.93
C GLN A 225 2.43 -1.68 -3.31
N VAL A 226 3.66 -1.89 -3.76
CA VAL A 226 4.09 -1.46 -5.09
C VAL A 226 3.34 -2.26 -6.15
N PHE A 227 3.36 -3.58 -6.04
CA PHE A 227 2.75 -4.50 -6.99
C PHE A 227 1.24 -4.27 -7.14
N GLU A 228 0.49 -4.14 -6.04
CA GLU A 228 -0.95 -3.89 -6.05
C GLU A 228 -1.31 -2.59 -6.79
N LEU A 229 -0.57 -1.50 -6.53
CA LEU A 229 -0.81 -0.21 -7.17
C LEU A 229 -0.34 -0.20 -8.62
N THR A 230 0.76 -0.86 -8.94
CA THR A 230 1.20 -1.09 -10.32
C THR A 230 0.15 -1.85 -11.11
N CYS A 231 -0.45 -2.91 -10.54
CA CYS A 231 -1.54 -3.64 -11.18
C CYS A 231 -2.80 -2.78 -11.35
N ALA A 232 -3.15 -1.97 -10.34
CA ALA A 232 -4.29 -1.06 -10.42
C ALA A 232 -4.14 -0.02 -11.54
N LEU A 233 -2.95 0.56 -11.68
CA LEU A 233 -2.64 1.60 -12.66
C LEU A 233 -2.40 1.04 -14.08
N GLY A 234 -1.88 -0.18 -14.19
CA GLY A 234 -1.79 -0.89 -15.47
C GLY A 234 -3.12 -1.52 -15.92
N GLY A 235 -4.12 -1.59 -15.03
CA GLY A 235 -5.40 -2.28 -15.23
C GLY A 235 -6.59 -1.39 -15.63
N GLY A 236 -6.53 -0.09 -15.39
CA GLY A 236 -7.69 0.80 -15.55
C GLY A 236 -7.67 1.82 -16.70
N ASP A 237 -8.82 2.24 -17.24
CA ASP A 237 -9.11 3.14 -18.39
C ASP A 237 -8.13 4.30 -18.73
N GLN A 238 -7.30 4.75 -17.79
CA GLN A 238 -6.14 5.61 -18.03
C GLN A 238 -4.85 4.79 -17.83
N HIS A 239 -4.70 3.74 -18.62
CA HIS A 239 -3.68 2.71 -18.42
C HIS A 239 -2.28 3.26 -18.69
N TYR A 240 -1.33 2.87 -17.85
CA TYR A 240 0.10 3.04 -18.12
C TYR A 240 0.70 1.71 -18.60
N ASP A 241 1.39 1.74 -19.73
CA ASP A 241 1.90 0.51 -20.39
C ASP A 241 3.21 -0.01 -19.81
N THR A 242 3.99 0.86 -19.13
CA THR A 242 5.35 0.55 -18.64
C THR A 242 5.50 0.85 -17.15
N TYR A 243 6.43 0.14 -16.50
CA TYR A 243 6.81 0.46 -15.11
C TYR A 243 7.40 1.86 -15.00
N GLU A 244 8.12 2.33 -16.01
CA GLU A 244 8.67 3.68 -16.01
C GLU A 244 7.56 4.74 -15.89
N ASP A 245 6.49 4.61 -16.68
CA ASP A 245 5.37 5.55 -16.64
C ASP A 245 4.58 5.46 -15.34
N ILE A 246 4.35 4.24 -14.82
CA ILE A 246 3.68 4.03 -13.54
C ILE A 246 4.47 4.68 -12.40
N PHE A 247 5.79 4.42 -12.32
CA PHE A 247 6.62 4.97 -11.24
C PHE A 247 6.75 6.48 -11.35
N ARG A 248 6.88 7.04 -12.56
CA ARG A 248 6.87 8.48 -12.81
C ARG A 248 5.54 9.12 -12.38
N TYR A 249 4.41 8.49 -12.72
CA TYR A 249 3.10 8.94 -12.27
C TYR A 249 3.01 8.96 -10.74
N MET A 250 3.46 7.89 -10.09
CA MET A 250 3.42 7.79 -8.63
C MET A 250 4.30 8.83 -7.94
N GLU A 251 5.49 9.11 -8.48
CA GLU A 251 6.37 10.18 -8.01
C GLU A 251 5.70 11.56 -8.14
N MET A 252 5.15 11.88 -9.31
CA MET A 252 4.43 13.13 -9.55
C MET A 252 3.22 13.26 -8.61
N ARG A 253 2.44 12.19 -8.47
CA ARG A 253 1.23 12.17 -7.64
C ARG A 253 1.56 12.32 -6.17
N TYR A 254 2.62 11.68 -5.68
CA TYR A 254 3.07 11.80 -4.31
C TYR A 254 3.62 13.19 -4.00
N SER A 255 4.33 13.80 -4.95
CA SER A 255 4.79 15.19 -4.82
C SER A 255 3.61 16.15 -4.68
N LYS A 256 2.61 16.04 -5.56
CA LYS A 256 1.36 16.81 -5.47
C LYS A 256 0.61 16.55 -4.16
N TYR A 257 0.57 15.30 -3.71
CA TYR A 257 -0.07 14.93 -2.44
C TYR A 257 0.59 15.62 -1.24
N LYS A 258 1.93 15.68 -1.19
CA LYS A 258 2.65 16.43 -0.14
C LYS A 258 2.40 17.94 -0.23
N GLU A 259 2.36 18.49 -1.43
CA GLU A 259 1.99 19.90 -1.64
C GLU A 259 0.58 20.19 -1.13
N ASP A 260 -0.42 19.37 -1.47
CA ASP A 260 -1.81 19.49 -1.01
C ASP A 260 -1.90 19.47 0.52
N LEU A 261 -1.11 18.61 1.18
CA LEU A 261 -1.05 18.54 2.63
C LEU A 261 -0.27 19.69 3.29
N SER A 262 0.59 20.38 2.53
CA SER A 262 1.36 21.52 3.05
C SER A 262 0.53 22.81 3.15
N VAL A 263 -0.57 22.90 2.39
CA VAL A 263 -1.45 24.06 2.39
C VAL A 263 -2.19 24.16 3.73
N SER A 264 -2.06 25.30 4.40
CA SER A 264 -2.70 25.57 5.69
C SER A 264 -4.14 26.04 5.49
N GLU A 265 -5.05 25.08 5.38
CA GLU A 265 -6.50 25.33 5.33
C GLU A 265 -7.24 24.67 6.50
N ALA A 266 -8.49 25.05 6.72
CA ALA A 266 -9.40 24.29 7.58
C ALA A 266 -9.65 22.90 6.97
N ILE A 267 -9.93 21.90 7.83
CA ILE A 267 -10.28 20.56 7.34
C ILE A 267 -11.75 20.57 6.91
N THR A 268 -11.99 20.03 5.72
CA THR A 268 -13.28 19.95 5.07
C THR A 268 -13.58 18.51 4.66
N ALA A 269 -14.82 18.22 4.28
CA ALA A 269 -15.19 16.87 3.84
C ALA A 269 -14.41 16.41 2.59
N THR A 270 -14.05 17.33 1.70
CA THR A 270 -13.29 17.03 0.48
C THR A 270 -11.86 16.55 0.77
N ASP A 271 -11.31 16.88 1.94
CA ASP A 271 -9.98 16.42 2.37
C ASP A 271 -9.90 14.91 2.53
N ALA A 272 -11.01 14.23 2.80
CA ALA A 272 -11.04 12.78 2.90
C ALA A 272 -10.47 12.13 1.62
N ARG A 273 -10.76 12.71 0.45
CA ARG A 273 -10.29 12.20 -0.86
C ARG A 273 -8.82 12.51 -1.13
N VAL A 274 -8.32 13.60 -0.56
CA VAL A 274 -6.90 13.96 -0.65
C VAL A 274 -6.10 13.07 0.28
N VAL A 275 -6.41 13.08 1.58
CA VAL A 275 -5.68 12.36 2.63
C VAL A 275 -5.74 10.85 2.45
N LEU A 276 -6.92 10.31 2.11
CA LEU A 276 -7.13 8.88 1.90
C LEU A 276 -7.04 8.53 0.42
N TRP A 277 -5.91 8.87 -0.19
CA TRP A 277 -5.70 8.65 -1.61
C TRP A 277 -6.00 7.19 -2.02
N THR A 278 -6.71 7.06 -3.14
CA THR A 278 -6.96 5.80 -3.82
C THR A 278 -6.60 5.96 -5.30
N PRO A 279 -6.09 4.90 -5.96
CA PRO A 279 -5.81 4.95 -7.39
C PRO A 279 -7.07 5.30 -8.20
N PRO A 280 -6.94 5.94 -9.38
CA PRO A 280 -8.06 6.31 -10.24
C PRO A 280 -8.63 5.08 -10.97
N GLN A 281 -9.23 4.18 -10.19
CA GLN A 281 -10.28 3.23 -10.56
C GLN A 281 -10.55 2.30 -9.38
N ASP A 282 -11.84 2.06 -9.15
CA ASP A 282 -12.37 1.15 -8.14
C ASP A 282 -11.71 -0.23 -8.25
N ILE A 283 -10.65 -0.45 -7.48
CA ILE A 283 -10.57 -1.74 -6.78
C ILE A 283 -11.49 -1.56 -5.59
N ASP A 284 -12.74 -1.91 -5.81
CA ASP A 284 -13.77 -2.14 -4.80
C ASP A 284 -13.24 -3.26 -3.87
N ARG A 285 -12.26 -2.90 -3.02
CA ARG A 285 -11.77 -3.72 -1.93
C ARG A 285 -12.92 -3.72 -0.93
N LYS A 286 -13.91 -4.59 -1.18
CA LYS A 286 -14.80 -5.06 -0.12
C LYS A 286 -13.89 -5.36 1.05
N ILE A 287 -14.04 -4.60 2.13
CA ILE A 287 -13.34 -4.85 3.38
C ILE A 287 -13.72 -6.28 3.77
N ILE A 288 -12.86 -7.24 3.46
CA ILE A 288 -13.00 -8.61 3.95
C ILE A 288 -12.59 -8.50 5.41
N LEU A 289 -13.59 -8.24 6.26
CA LEU A 289 -13.42 -8.43 7.68
C LEU A 289 -13.12 -9.92 7.87
N PRO A 290 -12.02 -10.30 8.54
CA PRO A 290 -11.82 -11.69 8.90
C PRO A 290 -13.05 -12.15 9.69
N THR A 291 -13.66 -13.24 9.21
CA THR A 291 -14.72 -13.97 9.92
C THR A 291 -14.21 -14.47 11.25
#